data_AF-A0A7W1TBN4-F1
#
_entry.id   AF-A0A7W1TBN4-F1
#
_cell.length_a   1.000
_cell.length_b   1.000
_cell.length_c   1.000
_cell.angle_alpha   90.00
_cell.angle_beta   90.00
_cell.angle_gamma   90.00
#
_symmetry.space_group_name_H-M   'P 1'
#
loop_
_entity.id
_entity.type
_entity.pdbx_description
1 polymer ?
#
loop_
_entity_poly.entity_id
_entity_poly.type
_entity_poly.pdbx_seq_one_letter_code
_entity_poly.pdbx_strand_id
1 'polypeptide(L)'
;LEVLALRLAARSEDAELRYRASNPELTDSPFYRLLRAVAAAAAAVRSGDHAAMALAAVVAPLGECRIAIDVIRDHLARHGVSVDVVFRLDRMRQQLERIVLLTALLDPGAAPLEHRRRAMDFIAALLADMRRQARVRGLITESLAMLTRRIVASSGRAGAHYITSSGAEWRGMLVSAAGGGVITAGTAALKIGIGALHLPLFLDWAASALDYAGSFLLMQGLGFTLATKQPPVTAAAFAHAMDEGRSECNTRPLSVLSAQIVRSQLAAVIGNLGLVVVSAWALDALWVRLRGGHLLDAAYADHAIASFHPLASGTLFFAVVTGFALWLSSAIAGWCENLSSYHRLPEAVRQSPGLARLLGARRAKAAGDGLAHQVSGITGNIALGVLLATIAMFGKFTGTALDVRHITLSTGTLTLACLARRPDQLFGADVAWALVGIACIGLLNFGVGFVISLLVAMRARGMRVRDCGWMVRGLVRDTLADPLPFIFPVKR
;
A
#
# COMPACT_ATOMS: atom_id res chain seq x y z
N LEU A 1 20.09 -8.27 37.10
CA LEU A 1 19.69 -9.45 36.30
C LEU A 1 18.21 -9.80 36.54
N GLU A 2 17.82 -10.02 37.80
CA GLU A 2 16.44 -10.32 38.23
C GLU A 2 15.38 -9.32 37.71
N VAL A 3 15.63 -8.00 37.81
CA VAL A 3 14.70 -6.97 37.30
C VAL A 3 14.44 -7.10 35.79
N LEU A 4 15.44 -7.48 35.00
CA LEU A 4 15.26 -7.66 33.55
C LEU A 4 14.40 -8.87 33.25
N ALA A 5 14.63 -9.98 33.94
CA ALA A 5 13.85 -11.20 33.79
C ALA A 5 12.41 -11.03 34.27
N LEU A 6 12.19 -10.31 35.37
CA LEU A 6 10.83 -9.99 35.87
C LEU A 6 10.05 -9.15 34.86
N ARG A 7 10.68 -8.10 34.31
CA ARG A 7 10.07 -7.27 33.26
C ARG A 7 9.74 -8.06 31.99
N LEU A 8 10.57 -9.04 31.64
CA LEU A 8 10.37 -9.88 30.47
C LEU A 8 9.19 -10.85 30.69
N ALA A 9 9.12 -11.49 31.85
CA ALA A 9 8.01 -12.35 32.25
C ALA A 9 6.68 -11.57 32.27
N ALA A 10 6.64 -10.42 32.94
CA ALA A 10 5.44 -9.57 33.00
C ALA A 10 4.97 -9.12 31.60
N ARG A 11 5.89 -8.80 30.69
CA ARG A 11 5.53 -8.43 29.31
C ARG A 11 5.01 -9.59 28.49
N SER A 12 5.53 -10.80 28.71
CA SER A 12 5.06 -12.00 28.01
C SER A 12 3.62 -12.38 28.39
N GLU A 13 3.13 -11.88 29.52
CA GLU A 13 1.77 -12.14 30.02
C GLU A 13 0.70 -11.26 29.37
N ASP A 14 1.07 -10.33 28.50
CA ASP A 14 0.07 -9.57 27.74
C ASP A 14 -0.82 -10.54 26.93
N ALA A 15 -2.14 -10.39 27.05
CA ALA A 15 -3.12 -11.26 26.40
C ALA A 15 -2.88 -11.36 24.89
N GLU A 16 -2.39 -10.27 24.29
CA GLU A 16 -2.09 -10.17 22.87
C GLU A 16 -0.88 -11.04 22.45
N LEU A 17 0.11 -11.19 23.32
CA LEU A 17 1.30 -12.03 23.09
C LEU A 17 1.02 -13.49 23.43
N ARG A 18 0.31 -13.77 24.53
CA ARG A 18 -0.06 -15.15 24.93
C ARG A 18 -0.89 -15.86 23.88
N TYR A 19 -1.90 -15.18 23.32
CA TYR A 19 -2.75 -15.74 22.27
C TYR A 19 -1.96 -16.20 21.04
N ARG A 20 -0.82 -15.55 20.75
CA ARG A 20 0.02 -15.81 19.57
C ARG A 20 1.21 -16.73 19.83
N ALA A 21 1.56 -16.94 21.10
CA ALA A 21 2.68 -17.80 21.51
C ALA A 21 2.32 -19.30 21.54
N SER A 22 1.05 -19.66 21.33
CA SER A 22 0.55 -21.04 21.34
C SER A 22 0.82 -21.82 22.64
N ASN A 23 1.05 -21.14 23.76
CA ASN A 23 1.30 -21.76 25.07
C ASN A 23 0.04 -21.67 25.95
N PRO A 24 -0.63 -22.79 26.26
CA PRO A 24 -1.88 -22.79 27.04
C PRO A 24 -1.66 -22.61 28.55
N GLU A 25 -0.49 -22.95 29.10
CA GLU A 25 -0.23 -22.89 30.56
C GLU A 25 0.92 -21.91 30.93
N LEU A 26 0.76 -21.20 32.05
CA LEU A 26 1.72 -20.20 32.55
C LEU A 26 3.06 -20.80 32.98
N THR A 27 3.04 -22.04 33.50
CA THR A 27 4.20 -22.78 34.00
C THR A 27 5.13 -23.25 32.89
N ASP A 28 4.60 -23.49 31.69
CA ASP A 28 5.37 -23.90 30.51
C ASP A 28 5.95 -22.70 29.75
N SER A 29 5.68 -21.47 30.20
CA SER A 29 6.23 -20.27 29.57
C SER A 29 7.76 -20.23 29.70
N PRO A 30 8.50 -20.15 28.58
CA PRO A 30 9.97 -20.06 28.62
C PRO A 30 10.44 -18.80 29.36
N PHE A 31 9.62 -17.74 29.35
CA PHE A 31 9.90 -16.49 30.07
C PHE A 31 9.85 -16.67 31.59
N TYR A 32 8.97 -17.54 32.09
CA TYR A 32 8.88 -17.85 33.52
C TYR A 32 10.01 -18.79 33.97
N ARG A 33 10.37 -19.76 33.12
CA ARG A 33 11.55 -20.61 33.31
C ARG A 33 12.84 -19.78 33.36
N LEU A 34 12.96 -18.79 32.48
CA LEU A 34 14.07 -17.84 32.51
C LEU A 34 14.11 -17.03 33.80
N LEU A 35 12.96 -16.51 34.28
CA LEU A 35 12.89 -15.80 35.56
C LEU A 35 13.41 -16.64 36.72
N ARG A 36 12.99 -17.91 36.82
CA ARG A 36 13.44 -18.84 37.86
C ARG A 36 14.94 -19.12 37.77
N ALA A 37 15.44 -19.42 36.56
CA ALA A 37 16.87 -19.68 36.35
C ALA A 37 17.74 -18.46 36.70
N VAL A 38 17.28 -17.26 36.34
CA VAL A 38 17.94 -15.98 36.67
C VAL A 38 17.97 -15.73 38.17
N ALA A 39 16.88 -15.98 38.89
CA ALA A 39 16.82 -15.81 40.34
C ALA A 39 17.77 -16.79 41.06
N ALA A 40 17.80 -18.05 40.63
CA ALA A 40 18.72 -19.06 41.14
C ALA A 40 20.19 -18.68 40.87
N ALA A 41 20.51 -18.25 39.65
CA ALA A 41 21.85 -17.78 39.29
C ALA A 41 22.28 -16.55 40.11
N ALA A 42 21.38 -15.59 40.32
CA ALA A 42 21.68 -14.42 41.13
C ALA A 42 21.92 -14.76 42.60
N ALA A 43 21.19 -15.73 43.16
CA ALA A 43 21.44 -16.23 44.52
C ALA A 43 22.79 -16.93 44.65
N ALA A 44 23.11 -17.83 43.71
CA ALA A 44 24.39 -18.55 43.65
C ALA A 44 25.60 -17.61 43.50
N VAL A 45 25.48 -16.56 42.67
CA VAL A 45 26.52 -15.54 42.53
C VAL A 45 26.72 -14.74 43.83
N ARG A 46 25.64 -14.45 44.58
CA ARG A 46 25.73 -13.75 45.88
C ARG A 46 26.34 -14.61 46.98
N SER A 47 26.04 -15.92 47.01
CA SER A 47 26.62 -16.85 47.98
C SER A 47 28.03 -17.29 47.62
N GLY A 48 28.45 -17.12 46.36
CA GLY A 48 29.72 -17.61 45.83
C GLY A 48 29.74 -19.12 45.56
N ASP A 49 28.62 -19.81 45.80
CA ASP A 49 28.51 -21.26 45.70
C ASP A 49 27.86 -21.67 44.38
N HIS A 50 28.46 -22.63 43.67
CA HIS A 50 27.98 -23.17 42.40
C HIS A 50 27.61 -22.12 41.32
N ALA A 51 28.15 -20.89 41.41
CA ALA A 51 27.76 -19.76 40.58
C ALA A 51 27.94 -20.01 39.07
N ALA A 52 29.03 -20.66 38.65
CA ALA A 52 29.26 -21.02 37.25
C ALA A 52 28.20 -21.98 36.70
N MET A 53 27.83 -23.01 37.47
CA MET A 53 26.79 -23.97 37.10
C MET A 53 25.42 -23.30 37.01
N ALA A 54 25.09 -22.43 37.96
CA ALA A 54 23.83 -21.72 37.98
C ALA A 54 23.70 -20.72 36.82
N LEU A 55 24.79 -20.02 36.44
CA LEU A 55 24.82 -19.14 35.27
C LEU A 55 24.71 -19.92 33.95
N ALA A 56 25.35 -21.09 33.83
CA ALA A 56 25.21 -21.96 32.66
C ALA A 56 23.77 -22.44 32.46
N ALA A 57 23.03 -22.71 33.54
CA ALA A 57 21.62 -23.11 33.50
C ALA A 57 20.69 -22.03 32.94
N VAL A 58 21.12 -20.76 32.86
CA VAL A 58 20.33 -19.65 32.27
C VAL A 58 20.32 -19.72 30.73
N VAL A 59 21.31 -20.36 30.11
CA VAL A 59 21.51 -20.35 28.64
C VAL A 59 20.36 -21.05 27.90
N ALA A 60 19.89 -22.21 28.39
CA ALA A 60 18.81 -22.95 27.74
C ALA A 60 17.48 -22.16 27.73
N PRO A 61 16.97 -21.64 28.86
CA PRO A 61 15.79 -20.77 28.87
C PRO A 61 15.93 -19.52 28.01
N LEU A 62 17.12 -18.92 27.90
CA LEU A 62 17.36 -17.79 27.00
C LEU A 62 17.13 -18.17 25.53
N GLY A 63 17.59 -19.35 25.11
CA GLY A 63 17.36 -19.89 23.77
C GLY A 63 15.89 -20.12 23.48
N GLU A 64 15.17 -20.75 24.42
CA GLU A 64 13.73 -20.98 24.31
C GLU A 64 12.93 -19.67 24.21
N CYS A 65 13.29 -18.64 24.99
CA CYS A 65 12.67 -17.31 24.89
C CYS A 65 12.89 -16.67 23.52
N ARG A 66 14.07 -16.83 22.91
CA ARG A 66 14.36 -16.31 21.57
C ARG A 66 13.48 -17.01 20.52
N ILE A 67 13.38 -18.33 20.59
CA ILE A 67 12.53 -19.12 19.70
C ILE A 67 11.07 -18.68 19.85
N ALA A 68 10.58 -18.49 21.08
CA ALA A 68 9.21 -18.02 21.32
C ALA A 68 8.94 -16.64 20.69
N ILE A 69 9.88 -15.68 20.83
CA ILE A 69 9.77 -14.37 20.18
C ILE A 69 9.73 -14.50 18.66
N ASP A 70 10.58 -15.35 18.08
CA ASP A 70 10.63 -15.57 16.63
C ASP A 70 9.34 -16.21 16.11
N VAL A 71 8.76 -17.18 16.83
CA VAL A 71 7.47 -17.79 16.52
C VAL A 71 6.34 -16.76 16.52
N ILE A 72 6.28 -15.88 17.53
CA ILE A 72 5.25 -14.81 17.58
C ILE A 72 5.44 -13.84 16.41
N ARG A 73 6.69 -13.47 16.10
CA ARG A 73 7.00 -12.58 14.97
C ARG A 73 6.57 -13.19 13.64
N ASP A 74 6.83 -14.48 13.42
CA ASP A 74 6.42 -15.19 12.22
C ASP A 74 4.90 -15.37 12.12
N HIS A 75 4.22 -15.48 13.27
CA HIS A 75 2.77 -15.45 13.32
C HIS A 75 2.21 -14.08 12.89
N LEU A 76 2.77 -12.96 13.39
CA LEU A 76 2.40 -11.59 12.97
C LEU A 76 2.67 -11.34 11.49
N ALA A 77 3.80 -11.83 10.97
CA ALA A 77 4.13 -11.72 9.56
C ALA A 77 3.02 -12.32 8.66
N ARG A 78 2.36 -13.40 9.13
CA ARG A 78 1.32 -14.15 8.41
C ARG A 78 -0.10 -13.63 8.65
N HIS A 79 -0.44 -13.26 9.89
CA HIS A 79 -1.82 -12.96 10.30
C HIS A 79 -2.11 -11.47 10.52
N GLY A 80 -1.16 -10.59 10.22
CA GLY A 80 -1.30 -9.14 10.37
C GLY A 80 -0.32 -8.58 11.38
N VAL A 81 0.15 -7.38 11.10
CA VAL A 81 1.23 -6.73 11.83
C VAL A 81 0.67 -5.59 12.67
N SER A 82 0.97 -5.59 13.97
CA SER A 82 0.84 -4.42 14.83
C SER A 82 2.21 -3.86 15.15
N VAL A 83 2.39 -2.57 14.87
CA VAL A 83 3.64 -1.85 15.14
C VAL A 83 3.98 -1.89 16.63
N ASP A 84 2.96 -1.79 17.48
CA ASP A 84 3.13 -1.81 18.93
C ASP A 84 3.58 -3.19 19.44
N VAL A 85 2.98 -4.28 18.95
CA VAL A 85 3.42 -5.64 19.31
C VAL A 85 4.84 -5.92 18.80
N VAL A 86 5.15 -5.55 17.55
CA VAL A 86 6.51 -5.70 17.00
C VAL A 86 7.52 -4.91 17.82
N PHE A 87 7.18 -3.69 18.23
CA PHE A 87 8.01 -2.88 19.09
C PHE A 87 8.25 -3.55 20.46
N ARG A 88 7.21 -4.09 21.08
CA ARG A 88 7.32 -4.84 22.34
C ARG A 88 8.22 -6.08 22.19
N LEU A 89 8.09 -6.83 21.09
CA LEU A 89 8.95 -7.99 20.80
C LEU A 89 10.41 -7.61 20.61
N ASP A 90 10.70 -6.52 19.88
CA ASP A 90 12.08 -6.06 19.71
C ASP A 90 12.67 -5.59 21.05
N ARG A 91 11.89 -4.92 21.90
CA ARG A 91 12.29 -4.60 23.27
C ARG A 91 12.58 -5.86 24.10
N MET A 92 11.77 -6.91 23.98
CA MET A 92 12.03 -8.19 24.67
C MET A 92 13.33 -8.83 24.18
N ARG A 93 13.60 -8.80 22.87
CA ARG A 93 14.87 -9.30 22.31
C ARG A 93 16.08 -8.52 22.82
N GLN A 94 16.01 -7.19 22.84
CA GLN A 94 17.05 -6.33 23.44
C GLN A 94 17.27 -6.66 24.92
N GLN A 95 16.22 -6.96 25.68
CA GLN A 95 16.34 -7.38 27.08
C GLN A 95 17.00 -8.74 27.23
N LEU A 96 16.68 -9.71 26.37
CA LEU A 96 17.34 -11.03 26.35
C LEU A 96 18.84 -10.90 26.04
N GLU A 97 19.21 -10.10 25.06
CA GLU A 97 20.62 -9.83 24.73
C GLU A 97 21.37 -9.19 25.90
N ARG A 98 20.73 -8.26 26.63
CA ARG A 98 21.30 -7.69 27.85
C ARG A 98 21.47 -8.73 28.95
N ILE A 99 20.54 -9.66 29.12
CA ILE A 99 20.68 -10.75 30.09
C ILE A 99 21.89 -11.62 29.73
N VAL A 100 22.08 -11.96 28.45
CA VAL A 100 23.23 -12.74 27.96
C VAL A 100 24.57 -12.06 28.28
N LEU A 101 24.68 -10.76 28.00
CA LEU A 101 25.90 -10.00 28.29
C LEU A 101 26.18 -9.95 29.80
N LEU A 102 25.14 -9.77 30.62
CA LEU A 102 25.29 -9.74 32.08
C LEU A 102 25.63 -11.12 32.66
N THR A 103 25.03 -12.20 32.17
CA THR A 103 25.39 -13.56 32.59
C THR A 103 26.83 -13.89 32.24
N ALA A 104 27.29 -13.47 31.06
CA ALA A 104 28.68 -13.66 30.63
C ALA A 104 29.67 -12.85 31.50
N LEU A 105 29.27 -11.65 31.95
CA LEU A 105 30.09 -10.80 32.81
C LEU A 105 30.22 -11.35 34.25
N LEU A 106 29.17 -11.99 34.76
CA LEU A 106 29.13 -12.53 36.13
C LEU A 106 29.77 -13.91 36.27
N ASP A 107 30.23 -14.51 35.16
CA ASP A 107 30.86 -15.83 35.15
C ASP A 107 32.21 -15.80 35.90
N PRO A 108 32.30 -16.47 37.07
CA PRO A 108 33.50 -16.45 37.90
C PRO A 108 34.65 -17.28 37.31
N GLY A 109 34.38 -18.14 36.33
CA GLY A 109 35.39 -18.98 35.67
C GLY A 109 36.14 -18.30 34.53
N ALA A 110 35.80 -17.06 34.19
CA ALA A 110 36.41 -16.34 33.07
C ALA A 110 37.85 -15.89 33.42
N ALA A 111 38.80 -16.15 32.53
CA ALA A 111 40.16 -15.63 32.67
C ALA A 111 40.16 -14.09 32.69
N PRO A 112 41.12 -13.42 33.37
CA PRO A 112 41.12 -11.95 33.51
C PRO A 112 41.03 -11.19 32.18
N LEU A 113 41.69 -11.69 31.14
CA LEU A 113 41.66 -11.11 29.80
C LEU A 113 40.28 -11.26 29.14
N GLU A 114 39.63 -12.42 29.31
CA GLU A 114 38.26 -12.63 28.82
C GLU A 114 37.26 -11.76 29.56
N HIS A 115 37.39 -11.64 30.89
CA HIS A 115 36.52 -10.78 31.69
C HIS A 115 36.60 -9.32 31.22
N ARG A 116 37.81 -8.81 30.96
CA ARG A 116 38.02 -7.47 30.40
C ARG A 116 37.36 -7.31 29.02
N ARG A 117 37.45 -8.33 28.15
CA ARG A 117 36.78 -8.32 26.84
C ARG A 117 35.27 -8.29 26.98
N ARG A 118 34.68 -9.15 27.82
CA ARG A 118 33.23 -9.20 28.10
C ARG A 118 32.71 -7.87 28.67
N ALA A 119 33.48 -7.22 29.54
CA ALA A 119 33.18 -5.88 30.05
C ALA A 119 33.17 -4.81 28.94
N MET A 120 34.16 -4.85 28.04
CA MET A 120 34.21 -3.95 26.88
C MET A 120 33.04 -4.18 25.92
N ASP A 121 32.68 -5.43 25.64
CA ASP A 121 31.53 -5.78 24.80
C ASP A 121 30.21 -5.28 25.42
N PHE A 122 30.05 -5.40 26.74
CA PHE A 122 28.90 -4.86 27.47
C PHE A 122 28.82 -3.32 27.36
N ILE A 123 29.93 -2.61 27.58
CA ILE A 123 29.98 -1.15 27.45
C ILE A 123 29.69 -0.73 26.00
N ALA A 124 30.27 -1.40 25.01
CA ALA A 124 30.02 -1.13 23.60
C ALA A 124 28.54 -1.34 23.23
N ALA A 125 27.92 -2.42 23.73
CA ALA A 125 26.49 -2.68 23.55
C ALA A 125 25.62 -1.60 24.21
N LEU A 126 25.98 -1.14 25.41
CA LEU A 126 25.27 -0.08 26.12
C LEU A 126 25.35 1.25 25.37
N LEU A 127 26.55 1.63 24.89
CA LEU A 127 26.76 2.83 24.07
C LEU A 127 26.03 2.75 22.72
N ALA A 128 26.03 1.58 22.08
CA ALA A 128 25.24 1.35 20.87
C ALA A 128 23.74 1.54 21.13
N ASP A 129 23.24 1.05 22.27
CA ASP A 129 21.84 1.17 22.62
C ASP A 129 21.44 2.59 23.03
N MET A 130 22.28 3.31 23.77
CA MET A 130 22.08 4.74 24.07
C MET A 130 22.01 5.57 22.79
N ARG A 131 22.89 5.29 21.81
CA ARG A 131 22.85 5.96 20.49
C ARG A 131 21.58 5.60 19.71
N ARG A 132 21.10 4.35 19.78
CA ARG A 132 19.83 3.94 19.17
C ARG A 132 18.64 4.63 19.83
N GLN A 133 18.61 4.74 21.16
CA GLN A 133 17.55 5.41 21.91
C GLN A 133 17.51 6.92 21.65
N ALA A 134 18.68 7.56 21.47
CA ALA A 134 18.77 8.95 21.04
C ALA A 134 18.24 9.18 19.60
N ARG A 135 18.10 8.12 18.80
CA ARG A 135 17.54 8.15 17.45
C ARG A 135 16.17 7.47 17.42
N VAL A 136 15.14 8.18 17.88
CA VAL A 136 13.71 7.78 17.79
C VAL A 136 13.36 7.23 16.38
N ARG A 137 13.99 7.79 15.34
CA ARG A 137 13.85 7.33 13.95
C ARG A 137 14.26 5.87 13.72
N GLY A 138 15.30 5.35 14.36
CA GLY A 138 15.78 3.98 14.16
C GLY A 138 14.78 2.93 14.63
N LEU A 139 14.19 3.18 15.79
CA LEU A 139 13.19 2.32 16.43
C LEU A 139 11.87 2.29 15.65
N ILE A 140 11.44 3.44 15.13
CA ILE A 140 10.28 3.55 14.25
C ILE A 140 10.54 2.82 12.93
N THR A 141 11.75 2.93 12.37
CA THR A 141 12.07 2.36 11.06
C THR A 141 11.99 0.83 11.05
N GLU A 142 12.48 0.15 12.09
CA GLU A 142 12.45 -1.32 12.17
C GLU A 142 11.02 -1.86 12.37
N SER A 143 10.23 -1.26 13.26
CA SER A 143 8.83 -1.68 13.47
C SER A 143 7.93 -1.34 12.28
N LEU A 144 8.14 -0.20 11.62
CA LEU A 144 7.43 0.13 10.38
C LEU A 144 7.85 -0.79 9.24
N ALA A 145 9.09 -1.28 9.19
CA ALA A 145 9.55 -2.11 8.08
C ALA A 145 8.70 -3.38 7.90
N MET A 146 8.26 -4.01 9.00
CA MET A 146 7.39 -5.19 8.92
C MET A 146 6.00 -4.83 8.39
N LEU A 147 5.43 -3.71 8.85
CA LEU A 147 4.16 -3.21 8.35
C LEU A 147 4.26 -2.82 6.87
N THR A 148 5.29 -2.08 6.47
CA THR A 148 5.54 -1.68 5.09
C THR A 148 5.71 -2.92 4.20
N ARG A 149 6.46 -3.93 4.64
CA ARG A 149 6.57 -5.21 3.92
C ARG A 149 5.21 -5.87 3.71
N ARG A 150 4.35 -5.88 4.74
CA ARG A 150 3.01 -6.47 4.63
C ARG A 150 2.10 -5.69 3.69
N ILE A 151 2.10 -4.36 3.75
CA ILE A 151 1.37 -3.48 2.84
C ILE A 151 1.83 -3.74 1.40
N VAL A 152 3.14 -3.73 1.15
CA VAL A 152 3.73 -4.02 -0.17
C VAL A 152 3.38 -5.42 -0.68
N ALA A 153 3.40 -6.43 0.19
CA ALA A 153 3.05 -7.80 -0.20
C ALA A 153 1.56 -7.94 -0.57
N SER A 154 0.67 -7.27 0.16
CA SER A 154 -0.76 -7.16 -0.20
C SER A 154 -0.94 -6.49 -1.56
N SER A 155 -0.34 -5.32 -1.77
CA SER A 155 -0.38 -4.61 -3.06
C SER A 155 0.18 -5.47 -4.20
N GLY A 156 1.25 -6.22 -3.97
CA GLY A 156 1.84 -7.12 -4.97
C GLY A 156 0.91 -8.27 -5.38
N ARG A 157 0.21 -8.91 -4.43
CA ARG A 157 -0.81 -9.93 -4.74
C ARG A 157 -1.95 -9.36 -5.57
N ALA A 158 -2.46 -8.19 -5.19
CA ALA A 158 -3.49 -7.50 -5.97
C ALA A 158 -3.00 -7.13 -7.38
N GLY A 159 -1.73 -6.72 -7.49
CA GLY A 159 -1.09 -6.35 -8.75
C GLY A 159 -0.93 -7.50 -9.74
N ALA A 160 -0.66 -8.73 -9.25
CA ALA A 160 -0.47 -9.90 -10.10
C ALA A 160 -1.68 -10.19 -11.00
N HIS A 161 -2.90 -9.97 -10.50
CA HIS A 161 -4.13 -10.17 -11.27
C HIS A 161 -4.34 -9.15 -12.41
N TYR A 162 -3.64 -8.01 -12.38
CA TYR A 162 -3.71 -7.02 -13.44
C TYR A 162 -2.72 -7.29 -14.58
N ILE A 163 -1.76 -8.20 -14.38
CA ILE A 163 -0.72 -8.50 -15.37
C ILE A 163 -1.22 -9.60 -16.30
N THR A 164 -1.53 -9.21 -17.54
CA THR A 164 -2.02 -10.12 -18.57
C THR A 164 -0.87 -10.91 -19.19
N SER A 165 -1.07 -12.21 -19.32
CA SER A 165 -0.14 -13.16 -19.92
C SER A 165 -0.54 -13.56 -21.34
N SER A 166 -1.84 -13.68 -21.61
CA SER A 166 -2.39 -14.14 -22.90
C SER A 166 -3.18 -13.06 -23.67
N GLY A 167 -3.41 -13.29 -24.97
CA GLY A 167 -4.25 -12.40 -25.78
C GLY A 167 -5.73 -12.40 -25.37
N ALA A 168 -6.23 -13.48 -24.77
CA ALA A 168 -7.58 -13.53 -24.20
C ALA A 168 -7.70 -12.64 -22.96
N GLU A 169 -6.72 -12.72 -22.05
CA GLU A 169 -6.63 -11.85 -20.88
C GLU A 169 -6.46 -10.37 -21.28
N TRP A 170 -5.70 -10.09 -22.33
CA TRP A 170 -5.55 -8.74 -22.87
C TRP A 170 -6.90 -8.16 -23.36
N ARG A 171 -7.69 -8.93 -24.11
CA ARG A 171 -9.05 -8.51 -24.53
C ARG A 171 -9.99 -8.36 -23.34
N GLY A 172 -9.90 -9.26 -22.35
CA GLY A 172 -10.66 -9.16 -21.10
C GLY A 172 -10.34 -7.87 -20.34
N MET A 173 -9.06 -7.50 -20.25
CA MET A 173 -8.62 -6.23 -19.66
C MET A 173 -9.18 -5.03 -20.42
N LEU A 174 -9.12 -5.05 -21.76
CA LEU A 174 -9.64 -3.98 -22.60
C LEU A 174 -11.15 -3.77 -22.38
N VAL A 175 -11.95 -4.84 -22.34
CA VAL A 175 -13.41 -4.78 -22.12
C VAL A 175 -13.74 -4.35 -20.70
N SER A 176 -13.05 -4.89 -19.69
CA SER A 176 -13.22 -4.47 -18.30
C SER A 176 -12.89 -2.98 -18.12
N ALA A 177 -11.83 -2.50 -18.78
CA ALA A 177 -11.48 -1.09 -18.76
C ALA A 177 -12.44 -0.22 -19.58
N ALA A 178 -12.97 -0.71 -20.69
CA ALA A 178 -14.04 -0.02 -21.42
C ALA A 178 -15.23 0.31 -20.52
N GLY A 179 -15.69 -0.65 -19.71
CA GLY A 179 -16.75 -0.42 -18.72
C GLY A 179 -16.38 0.67 -17.68
N GLY A 180 -15.12 0.72 -17.27
CA GLY A 180 -14.60 1.80 -16.40
C GLY A 180 -14.68 3.18 -17.07
N GLY A 181 -14.45 3.26 -18.39
CA GLY A 181 -14.61 4.48 -19.18
C GLY A 181 -16.05 4.99 -19.18
N VAL A 182 -17.02 4.08 -19.38
CA VAL A 182 -18.46 4.40 -19.34
C VAL A 182 -18.86 5.02 -18.01
N ILE A 183 -18.51 4.37 -16.88
CA ILE A 183 -18.83 4.88 -15.56
C ILE A 183 -18.15 6.24 -15.32
N THR A 184 -16.89 6.40 -15.74
CA THR A 184 -16.14 7.64 -15.56
C THR A 184 -16.74 8.82 -16.32
N ALA A 185 -17.36 8.59 -17.49
CA ALA A 185 -18.08 9.64 -18.21
C ALA A 185 -19.29 10.15 -17.40
N GLY A 186 -20.02 9.23 -16.75
CA GLY A 186 -21.08 9.55 -15.80
C GLY A 186 -20.58 10.34 -14.59
N THR A 187 -19.44 9.92 -14.01
CA THR A 187 -18.76 10.66 -12.92
C THR A 187 -18.40 12.09 -13.36
N ALA A 188 -17.84 12.27 -14.56
CA ALA A 188 -17.49 13.59 -15.06
C ALA A 188 -18.72 14.49 -15.25
N ALA A 189 -19.82 13.95 -15.79
CA ALA A 189 -21.08 14.64 -15.92
C ALA A 189 -21.70 15.01 -14.56
N LEU A 190 -21.68 14.09 -13.60
CA LEU A 190 -22.18 14.32 -12.25
C LEU A 190 -21.36 15.40 -11.51
N LYS A 191 -20.02 15.37 -11.65
CA LYS A 191 -19.13 16.42 -11.13
C LYS A 191 -19.49 17.82 -11.66
N ILE A 192 -19.77 17.94 -12.96
CA ILE A 192 -20.22 19.21 -13.56
C ILE A 192 -21.53 19.65 -12.90
N GLY A 193 -22.49 18.72 -12.75
CA GLY A 193 -23.76 18.98 -12.07
C GLY A 193 -23.58 19.44 -10.62
N ILE A 194 -22.70 18.79 -9.84
CA ILE A 194 -22.37 19.19 -8.47
C ILE A 194 -21.80 20.61 -8.44
N GLY A 195 -20.87 20.93 -9.35
CA GLY A 195 -20.31 22.27 -9.47
C GLY A 195 -21.37 23.33 -9.78
N ALA A 196 -22.36 23.01 -10.60
CA ALA A 196 -23.46 23.92 -10.95
C ALA A 196 -24.43 24.20 -9.78
N LEU A 197 -24.49 23.33 -8.77
CA LEU A 197 -25.34 23.53 -7.59
C LEU A 197 -24.79 24.59 -6.62
N HIS A 198 -23.54 25.05 -6.79
CA HIS A 198 -22.89 26.06 -5.95
C HIS A 198 -23.03 25.77 -4.44
N LEU A 199 -22.88 24.49 -4.06
CA LEU A 199 -23.05 24.05 -2.68
C LEU A 199 -22.00 24.68 -1.74
N PRO A 200 -22.33 24.85 -0.44
CA PRO A 200 -21.34 25.18 0.57
C PRO A 200 -20.15 24.21 0.55
N LEU A 201 -18.95 24.70 0.87
CA LEU A 201 -17.69 23.97 0.69
C LEU A 201 -17.69 22.52 1.24
N PHE A 202 -18.25 22.31 2.43
CA PHE A 202 -18.35 20.97 3.02
C PHE A 202 -19.29 20.04 2.22
N LEU A 203 -20.44 20.55 1.77
CA LEU A 203 -21.41 19.76 0.99
C LEU A 203 -20.92 19.48 -0.42
N ASP A 204 -20.24 20.44 -1.06
CA ASP A 204 -19.57 20.26 -2.35
C ASP A 204 -18.48 19.17 -2.27
N TRP A 205 -17.66 19.21 -1.22
CA TRP A 205 -16.69 18.15 -0.95
C TRP A 205 -17.35 16.79 -0.70
N ALA A 206 -18.38 16.74 0.15
CA ALA A 206 -19.07 15.49 0.49
C ALA A 206 -19.73 14.88 -0.75
N ALA A 207 -20.40 15.69 -1.57
CA ALA A 207 -21.00 15.25 -2.82
C ALA A 207 -19.94 14.74 -3.81
N SER A 208 -18.83 15.47 -3.97
CA SER A 208 -17.71 15.05 -4.84
C SER A 208 -17.04 13.76 -4.34
N ALA A 209 -16.86 13.62 -3.03
CA ALA A 209 -16.29 12.43 -2.42
C ALA A 209 -17.19 11.20 -2.63
N LEU A 210 -18.51 11.39 -2.48
CA LEU A 210 -19.52 10.35 -2.74
C LEU A 210 -19.58 9.98 -4.23
N ASP A 211 -19.52 10.96 -5.14
CA ASP A 211 -19.48 10.71 -6.58
C ASP A 211 -18.25 9.86 -6.95
N TYR A 212 -17.05 10.28 -6.56
CA TYR A 212 -15.84 9.52 -6.86
C TYR A 212 -15.83 8.15 -6.18
N ALA A 213 -16.06 8.07 -4.86
CA ALA A 213 -16.02 6.81 -4.13
C ALA A 213 -17.12 5.85 -4.64
N GLY A 214 -18.34 6.35 -4.85
CA GLY A 214 -19.46 5.59 -5.38
C GLY A 214 -19.18 5.07 -6.78
N SER A 215 -18.64 5.91 -7.67
CA SER A 215 -18.24 5.51 -9.02
C SER A 215 -17.17 4.41 -9.01
N PHE A 216 -16.15 4.53 -8.16
CA PHE A 216 -15.09 3.52 -8.08
C PHE A 216 -15.56 2.21 -7.45
N LEU A 217 -16.44 2.26 -6.45
CA LEU A 217 -17.08 1.08 -5.87
C LEU A 217 -18.01 0.39 -6.87
N LEU A 218 -18.76 1.16 -7.66
CA LEU A 218 -19.60 0.64 -8.74
C LEU A 218 -18.76 -0.05 -9.81
N MET A 219 -17.65 0.57 -10.25
CA MET A 219 -16.70 -0.06 -11.17
C MET A 219 -16.20 -1.39 -10.61
N GLN A 220 -15.78 -1.43 -9.35
CA GLN A 220 -15.33 -2.67 -8.70
C GLN A 220 -16.44 -3.73 -8.65
N GLY A 221 -17.66 -3.35 -8.27
CA GLY A 221 -18.80 -4.27 -8.17
C GLY A 221 -19.20 -4.88 -9.51
N LEU A 222 -19.02 -4.15 -10.61
CA LEU A 222 -19.27 -4.62 -11.98
C LEU A 222 -18.08 -5.36 -12.61
N GLY A 223 -16.95 -5.48 -11.90
CA GLY A 223 -15.73 -6.07 -12.44
C GLY A 223 -15.03 -5.21 -13.49
N PHE A 224 -15.28 -3.91 -13.50
CA PHE A 224 -14.62 -2.94 -14.37
C PHE A 224 -13.30 -2.46 -13.78
N THR A 225 -12.40 -2.07 -14.69
CA THR A 225 -11.04 -1.71 -14.34
C THR A 225 -10.77 -0.23 -14.58
N LEU A 226 -10.19 0.43 -13.58
CA LEU A 226 -9.67 1.78 -13.72
C LEU A 226 -8.14 1.70 -13.89
N ALA A 227 -7.65 2.10 -15.06
CA ALA A 227 -6.26 1.93 -15.47
C ALA A 227 -5.28 2.56 -14.47
N THR A 228 -5.57 3.77 -14.00
CA THR A 228 -4.71 4.55 -13.11
C THR A 228 -4.52 3.95 -11.71
N LYS A 229 -5.34 2.97 -11.30
CA LYS A 229 -5.17 2.25 -10.02
C LYS A 229 -4.16 1.11 -10.10
N GLN A 230 -3.85 0.63 -11.30
CA GLN A 230 -2.96 -0.51 -11.52
C GLN A 230 -1.47 -0.24 -11.26
N PRO A 231 -0.90 0.95 -11.57
CA PRO A 231 0.54 1.15 -11.50
C PRO A 231 1.14 0.97 -10.10
N PRO A 232 0.55 1.50 -9.00
CA PRO A 232 1.07 1.24 -7.66
C PRO A 232 1.10 -0.25 -7.30
N VAL A 233 0.06 -1.02 -7.64
CA VAL A 233 -0.02 -2.44 -7.28
C VAL A 233 0.87 -3.31 -8.18
N THR A 234 0.96 -3.01 -9.47
CA THR A 234 1.85 -3.72 -10.41
C THR A 234 3.33 -3.43 -10.15
N ALA A 235 3.68 -2.22 -9.70
CA ALA A 235 5.03 -1.90 -9.22
C ALA A 235 5.46 -2.76 -8.03
N ALA A 236 4.55 -2.99 -7.08
CA ALA A 236 4.82 -3.85 -5.92
C ALA A 236 5.00 -5.32 -6.32
N ALA A 237 4.22 -5.81 -7.30
CA ALA A 237 4.38 -7.14 -7.89
C ALA A 237 5.71 -7.28 -8.64
N PHE A 238 6.09 -6.25 -9.39
CA PHE A 238 7.37 -6.21 -10.10
C PHE A 238 8.56 -6.26 -9.12
N ALA A 239 8.49 -5.50 -8.02
CA ALA A 239 9.50 -5.55 -6.97
C ALA A 239 9.60 -6.93 -6.29
N HIS A 240 8.48 -7.64 -6.18
CA HIS A 240 8.48 -9.00 -5.65
C HIS A 240 9.21 -9.99 -6.57
N ALA A 241 8.93 -9.93 -7.88
CA ALA A 241 9.59 -10.79 -8.86
C ALA A 241 11.10 -10.51 -8.95
N MET A 242 11.54 -9.26 -8.77
CA MET A 242 12.97 -8.91 -8.70
C MET A 242 13.69 -9.57 -7.51
N ASP A 243 13.04 -9.61 -6.35
CA ASP A 243 13.59 -10.21 -5.14
C ASP A 243 13.73 -11.73 -5.30
N GLU A 244 12.73 -12.37 -5.90
CA GLU A 244 12.76 -13.80 -6.22
C GLU A 244 13.81 -14.15 -7.26
N GLY A 245 13.98 -13.33 -8.31
CA GLY A 245 14.98 -13.54 -9.36
C GLY A 245 16.44 -13.39 -8.91
N ARG A 246 16.70 -12.88 -7.68
CA ARG A 246 18.03 -12.94 -7.05
C ARG A 246 18.33 -14.32 -6.47
N SER A 247 17.30 -15.09 -6.16
CA SER A 247 17.45 -16.51 -5.84
C SER A 247 17.49 -17.25 -7.17
N GLU A 248 18.41 -18.20 -7.35
CA GLU A 248 18.68 -18.92 -8.61
C GLU A 248 17.48 -19.74 -9.18
N CYS A 249 16.28 -19.56 -8.64
CA CYS A 249 15.11 -20.40 -8.85
C CYS A 249 14.03 -19.81 -9.79
N ASN A 250 14.19 -18.59 -10.35
CA ASN A 250 13.18 -18.00 -11.23
C ASN A 250 13.63 -17.98 -12.71
N THR A 251 12.86 -18.64 -13.57
CA THR A 251 13.14 -18.85 -15.00
C THR A 251 12.59 -17.74 -15.91
N ARG A 252 11.81 -16.78 -15.39
CA ARG A 252 11.18 -15.73 -16.22
C ARG A 252 12.07 -14.49 -16.32
N PRO A 253 12.48 -14.05 -17.53
CA PRO A 253 13.23 -12.81 -17.69
C PRO A 253 12.43 -11.62 -17.19
N LEU A 254 13.03 -10.74 -16.36
CA LEU A 254 12.40 -9.50 -15.88
C LEU A 254 11.85 -8.64 -17.02
N SER A 255 12.50 -8.67 -18.20
CA SER A 255 12.04 -7.99 -19.41
C SER A 255 10.67 -8.47 -19.89
N VAL A 256 10.36 -9.77 -19.77
CA VAL A 256 9.04 -10.34 -20.12
C VAL A 256 7.97 -9.81 -19.16
N LEU A 257 8.26 -9.76 -17.86
CA LEU A 257 7.32 -9.22 -16.87
C LEU A 257 7.07 -7.73 -17.10
N SER A 258 8.12 -6.95 -17.40
CA SER A 258 7.97 -5.54 -17.74
C SER A 258 7.11 -5.33 -18.99
N ALA A 259 7.33 -6.12 -20.04
CA ALA A 259 6.51 -6.07 -21.25
C ALA A 259 5.04 -6.39 -20.96
N GLN A 260 4.77 -7.39 -20.12
CA GLN A 260 3.41 -7.72 -19.69
C GLN A 260 2.75 -6.56 -18.94
N ILE A 261 3.44 -5.95 -17.98
CA ILE A 261 2.92 -4.81 -17.22
C ILE A 261 2.57 -3.64 -18.14
N VAL A 262 3.50 -3.23 -19.03
CA VAL A 262 3.27 -2.13 -19.98
C VAL A 262 2.09 -2.44 -20.88
N ARG A 263 2.03 -3.65 -21.43
CA ARG A 263 0.95 -4.09 -22.32
C ARG A 263 -0.41 -4.10 -21.63
N SER A 264 -0.49 -4.56 -20.38
CA SER A 264 -1.73 -4.57 -19.60
C SER A 264 -2.20 -3.16 -19.27
N GLN A 265 -1.29 -2.27 -18.89
CA GLN A 265 -1.59 -0.86 -18.62
C GLN A 265 -2.07 -0.15 -19.89
N LEU A 266 -1.43 -0.41 -21.04
CA LEU A 266 -1.85 0.15 -22.32
C LEU A 266 -3.27 -0.31 -22.70
N ALA A 267 -3.57 -1.61 -22.54
CA ALA A 267 -4.92 -2.14 -22.77
C ALA A 267 -5.95 -1.43 -21.90
N ALA A 268 -5.64 -1.24 -20.61
CA ALA A 268 -6.53 -0.57 -19.67
C ALA A 268 -6.73 0.91 -20.03
N VAL A 269 -5.67 1.63 -20.38
CA VAL A 269 -5.75 3.04 -20.81
C VAL A 269 -6.59 3.18 -22.07
N ILE A 270 -6.33 2.38 -23.10
CA ILE A 270 -7.09 2.41 -24.36
C ILE A 270 -8.56 2.12 -24.11
N GLY A 271 -8.87 1.10 -23.28
CA GLY A 271 -10.26 0.78 -22.94
C GLY A 271 -10.96 1.92 -22.21
N ASN A 272 -10.35 2.45 -21.13
CA ASN A 272 -10.90 3.59 -20.39
C ASN A 272 -11.12 4.81 -21.29
N LEU A 273 -10.09 5.25 -22.03
CA LEU A 273 -10.14 6.47 -22.83
C LEU A 273 -11.05 6.32 -24.05
N GLY A 274 -11.06 5.15 -24.69
CA GLY A 274 -11.93 4.89 -25.83
C GLY A 274 -13.40 5.05 -25.44
N LEU A 275 -13.83 4.36 -24.38
CA LEU A 275 -15.24 4.43 -23.98
C LEU A 275 -15.61 5.71 -23.23
N VAL A 276 -14.70 6.36 -22.50
CA VAL A 276 -15.05 7.63 -21.83
C VAL A 276 -15.43 8.71 -22.85
N VAL A 277 -14.73 8.78 -23.99
CA VAL A 277 -15.04 9.74 -25.06
C VAL A 277 -16.40 9.44 -25.68
N VAL A 278 -16.64 8.17 -26.08
CA VAL A 278 -17.91 7.75 -26.69
C VAL A 278 -19.08 7.95 -25.72
N SER A 279 -18.92 7.58 -24.44
CA SER A 279 -19.96 7.75 -23.44
C SER A 279 -20.21 9.21 -23.09
N ALA A 280 -19.17 10.05 -22.98
CA ALA A 280 -19.34 11.48 -22.77
C ALA A 280 -20.11 12.13 -23.92
N TRP A 281 -19.78 11.77 -25.17
CA TRP A 281 -20.53 12.22 -26.34
C TRP A 281 -21.98 11.77 -26.32
N ALA A 282 -22.25 10.50 -26.02
CA ALA A 282 -23.61 9.97 -25.94
C ALA A 282 -24.44 10.63 -24.83
N LEU A 283 -23.81 10.91 -23.68
CA LEU A 283 -24.44 11.62 -22.57
C LEU A 283 -24.80 13.07 -22.95
N ASP A 284 -23.89 13.81 -23.59
CA ASP A 284 -24.17 15.17 -24.06
C ASP A 284 -25.27 15.20 -25.13
N ALA A 285 -25.20 14.30 -26.11
CA ALA A 285 -26.23 14.19 -27.16
C ALA A 285 -27.62 13.88 -26.58
N LEU A 286 -27.69 12.99 -25.59
CA LEU A 286 -28.94 12.72 -24.87
C LEU A 286 -29.42 13.95 -24.09
N TRP A 287 -28.51 14.66 -23.43
CA TRP A 287 -28.83 15.87 -22.68
C TRP A 287 -29.38 16.99 -23.57
N VAL A 288 -28.72 17.24 -24.71
CA VAL A 288 -29.18 18.20 -25.74
C VAL A 288 -30.58 17.83 -26.21
N ARG A 289 -30.86 16.55 -26.47
CA ARG A 289 -32.19 16.10 -26.89
C ARG A 289 -33.27 16.33 -25.82
N LEU A 290 -32.92 16.22 -24.53
CA LEU A 290 -33.86 16.37 -23.43
C LEU A 290 -34.04 17.83 -22.96
N ARG A 291 -33.01 18.67 -23.07
CA ARG A 291 -32.98 20.02 -22.48
C ARG A 291 -32.78 21.15 -23.50
N GLY A 292 -32.45 20.83 -24.74
CA GLY A 292 -32.22 21.81 -25.81
C GLY A 292 -30.87 22.54 -25.76
N GLY A 293 -29.97 22.16 -24.85
CA GLY A 293 -28.63 22.76 -24.72
C GLY A 293 -27.61 21.73 -24.24
N HIS A 294 -26.32 22.04 -24.42
CA HIS A 294 -25.21 21.16 -24.01
C HIS A 294 -25.14 21.01 -22.49
N LEU A 295 -24.55 19.90 -22.05
CA LEU A 295 -24.35 19.62 -20.62
C LEU A 295 -23.40 20.64 -19.97
N LEU A 296 -22.41 21.09 -20.74
CA LEU A 296 -21.46 22.11 -20.34
C LEU A 296 -21.82 23.45 -21.01
N ASP A 297 -21.74 24.54 -20.25
CA ASP A 297 -21.90 25.87 -20.80
C ASP A 297 -20.70 26.26 -21.67
N ALA A 298 -20.96 27.02 -22.75
CA ALA A 298 -19.92 27.39 -23.71
C ALA A 298 -18.82 28.27 -23.08
N ALA A 299 -19.16 29.16 -22.14
CA ALA A 299 -18.15 29.98 -21.46
C ALA A 299 -17.28 29.13 -20.52
N TYR A 300 -17.87 28.12 -19.88
CA TYR A 300 -17.11 27.18 -19.05
C TYR A 300 -16.25 26.22 -19.89
N ALA A 301 -16.67 25.89 -21.11
CA ALA A 301 -15.92 25.02 -22.02
C ALA A 301 -14.53 25.56 -22.35
N ASP A 302 -14.43 26.85 -22.68
CA ASP A 302 -13.15 27.49 -22.97
C ASP A 302 -12.23 27.50 -21.74
N HIS A 303 -12.79 27.78 -20.56
CA HIS A 303 -12.04 27.69 -19.30
C HIS A 303 -11.55 26.26 -19.03
N ALA A 304 -12.39 25.25 -19.26
CA ALA A 304 -12.02 23.85 -19.08
C ALA A 304 -10.86 23.45 -20.01
N ILE A 305 -10.93 23.79 -21.30
CA ILE A 305 -9.88 23.53 -22.30
C ILE A 305 -8.58 24.22 -21.90
N ALA A 306 -8.62 25.52 -21.60
CA ALA A 306 -7.45 26.30 -21.19
C ALA A 306 -6.80 25.72 -19.92
N SER A 307 -7.60 25.19 -19.00
CA SER A 307 -7.12 24.59 -17.77
C SER A 307 -6.30 23.30 -17.99
N PHE A 308 -6.39 22.66 -19.15
CA PHE A 308 -5.57 21.50 -19.52
C PHE A 308 -4.23 21.86 -20.17
N HIS A 309 -3.95 23.14 -20.44
CA HIS A 309 -2.71 23.53 -21.08
C HIS A 309 -1.49 23.13 -20.22
N PRO A 310 -0.53 22.33 -20.74
CA PRO A 310 0.52 21.70 -19.93
C PRO A 310 1.40 22.69 -19.16
N LEU A 311 1.75 23.83 -19.77
CA LEU A 311 2.67 24.80 -19.18
C LEU A 311 2.00 26.00 -18.51
N ALA A 312 0.78 26.35 -18.90
CA ALA A 312 0.15 27.62 -18.53
C ALA A 312 -0.80 27.49 -17.33
N SER A 313 -1.39 26.31 -17.10
CA SER A 313 -2.44 26.13 -16.10
C SER A 313 -2.00 25.49 -14.78
N GLY A 314 -0.74 25.05 -14.69
CA GLY A 314 -0.25 24.26 -13.55
C GLY A 314 -0.72 22.79 -13.54
N THR A 315 -1.41 22.34 -14.60
CA THR A 315 -2.00 20.99 -14.70
C THR A 315 -1.02 19.85 -14.42
N LEU A 316 0.26 20.00 -14.77
CA LEU A 316 1.28 18.97 -14.52
C LEU A 316 1.52 18.78 -13.02
N PHE A 317 1.60 19.86 -12.25
CA PHE A 317 1.76 19.77 -10.80
C PHE A 317 0.54 19.07 -10.17
N PHE A 318 -0.66 19.42 -10.62
CA PHE A 318 -1.90 18.79 -10.17
C PHE A 318 -1.98 17.30 -10.54
N ALA A 319 -1.44 16.91 -11.70
CA ALA A 319 -1.35 15.52 -12.13
C ALA A 319 -0.37 14.72 -11.27
N VAL A 320 0.74 15.33 -10.81
CA VAL A 320 1.66 14.72 -9.83
C VAL A 320 0.97 14.48 -8.50
N VAL A 321 0.24 15.48 -7.97
CA VAL A 321 -0.53 15.33 -6.73
C VAL A 321 -1.58 14.22 -6.87
N THR A 322 -2.25 14.14 -8.01
CA THR A 322 -3.19 13.05 -8.32
C THR A 322 -2.49 11.68 -8.37
N GLY A 323 -1.31 11.61 -8.99
CA GLY A 323 -0.46 10.39 -8.99
C GLY A 323 -0.04 9.95 -7.59
N PHE A 324 0.29 10.90 -6.71
CA PHE A 324 0.56 10.62 -5.30
C PHE A 324 -0.68 10.10 -4.57
N ALA A 325 -1.86 10.69 -4.81
CA ALA A 325 -3.12 10.24 -4.23
C ALA A 325 -3.48 8.80 -4.64
N LEU A 326 -3.24 8.44 -5.91
CA LEU A 326 -3.40 7.06 -6.42
C LEU A 326 -2.53 6.07 -5.63
N TRP A 327 -1.25 6.40 -5.43
CA TRP A 327 -0.37 5.59 -4.59
C TRP A 327 -0.82 5.52 -3.13
N LEU A 328 -1.15 6.67 -2.54
CA LEU A 328 -1.56 6.76 -1.14
C LEU A 328 -2.83 5.94 -0.87
N SER A 329 -3.81 5.96 -1.80
CA SER A 329 -5.00 5.12 -1.69
C SER A 329 -4.67 3.62 -1.70
N SER A 330 -3.65 3.20 -2.46
CA SER A 330 -3.20 1.81 -2.51
C SER A 330 -2.47 1.42 -1.23
N ALA A 331 -1.68 2.34 -0.65
CA ALA A 331 -1.03 2.14 0.64
C ALA A 331 -2.06 2.04 1.78
N ILE A 332 -3.09 2.90 1.78
CA ILE A 332 -4.21 2.85 2.74
C ILE A 332 -4.97 1.53 2.60
N ALA A 333 -5.25 1.07 1.38
CA ALA A 333 -5.89 -0.22 1.12
C ALA A 333 -5.10 -1.40 1.75
N GLY A 334 -3.79 -1.46 1.51
CA GLY A 334 -2.93 -2.49 2.10
C GLY A 334 -2.82 -2.38 3.63
N TRP A 335 -2.87 -1.16 4.18
CA TRP A 335 -2.92 -0.95 5.63
C TRP A 335 -4.24 -1.43 6.23
N CYS A 336 -5.37 -1.13 5.60
CA CYS A 336 -6.69 -1.61 6.02
C CYS A 336 -6.82 -3.14 5.90
N GLU A 337 -6.25 -3.76 4.86
CA GLU A 337 -6.18 -5.23 4.75
C GLU A 337 -5.36 -5.84 5.90
N ASN A 338 -4.23 -5.21 6.24
CA ASN A 338 -3.43 -5.61 7.39
C ASN A 338 -4.22 -5.49 8.70
N LEU A 339 -4.92 -4.37 8.91
CA LEU A 339 -5.73 -4.13 10.10
C LEU A 339 -6.89 -5.13 10.20
N SER A 340 -7.54 -5.42 9.08
CA SER A 340 -8.61 -6.40 8.96
C SER A 340 -8.13 -7.82 9.31
N SER A 341 -6.97 -8.21 8.78
CA SER A 341 -6.32 -9.47 9.11
C SER A 341 -5.93 -9.52 10.60
N TYR A 342 -5.32 -8.45 11.10
CA TYR A 342 -4.80 -8.34 12.46
C TYR A 342 -5.90 -8.51 13.52
N HIS A 343 -7.03 -7.82 13.33
CA HIS A 343 -8.18 -7.90 14.22
C HIS A 343 -9.16 -9.03 13.86
N ARG A 344 -8.86 -9.83 12.84
CA ARG A 344 -9.71 -10.93 12.39
C ARG A 344 -11.14 -10.47 12.12
N LEU A 345 -11.28 -9.30 11.49
CA LEU A 345 -12.58 -8.70 11.21
C LEU A 345 -13.48 -9.63 10.38
N PRO A 346 -12.99 -10.35 9.35
CA PRO A 346 -13.81 -11.32 8.63
C PRO A 346 -14.37 -12.40 9.56
N GLU A 347 -13.57 -12.96 10.45
CA GLU A 347 -14.01 -13.98 11.41
C GLU A 347 -15.03 -13.41 12.40
N ALA A 348 -14.81 -12.20 12.90
CA ALA A 348 -15.74 -11.51 13.80
C ALA A 348 -17.10 -11.26 13.12
N VAL A 349 -17.11 -10.88 11.83
CA VAL A 349 -18.33 -10.69 11.04
C VAL A 349 -19.05 -12.03 10.82
N ARG A 350 -18.32 -13.11 10.48
CA ARG A 350 -18.90 -14.45 10.29
C ARG A 350 -19.58 -14.97 11.56
N GLN A 351 -19.01 -14.69 12.73
CA GLN A 351 -19.45 -15.22 14.02
C GLN A 351 -20.33 -14.25 14.81
N SER A 352 -20.64 -13.06 14.27
CA SER A 352 -21.39 -12.03 14.98
C SER A 352 -22.84 -12.46 15.27
N PRO A 353 -23.23 -12.58 16.55
CA PRO A 353 -24.61 -12.94 16.91
C PRO A 353 -25.64 -11.87 16.53
N GLY A 354 -25.22 -10.60 16.49
CA GLY A 354 -26.09 -9.49 16.07
C GLY A 354 -26.37 -9.54 14.57
N LEU A 355 -25.32 -9.73 13.77
CA LEU A 355 -25.44 -9.82 12.32
C LEU A 355 -26.19 -11.08 11.88
N ALA A 356 -25.92 -12.20 12.55
CA ALA A 356 -26.65 -13.45 12.33
C ALA A 356 -28.15 -13.33 12.66
N ARG A 357 -28.51 -12.56 13.69
CA ARG A 357 -29.92 -12.26 14.03
C ARG A 357 -30.58 -11.33 13.00
N LEU A 358 -29.87 -10.32 12.50
CA LEU A 358 -30.42 -9.34 11.56
C LEU A 358 -30.55 -9.87 10.13
N LEU A 359 -29.51 -10.55 9.62
CA LEU A 359 -29.42 -10.95 8.21
C LEU A 359 -29.55 -12.47 8.01
N GLY A 360 -29.49 -13.26 9.08
CA GLY A 360 -29.39 -14.71 9.04
C GLY A 360 -27.94 -15.20 9.00
N ALA A 361 -27.69 -16.37 9.61
CA ALA A 361 -26.35 -16.95 9.73
C ALA A 361 -25.61 -17.14 8.39
N ARG A 362 -26.34 -17.54 7.33
CA ARG A 362 -25.76 -17.71 5.98
C ARG A 362 -25.27 -16.38 5.40
N ARG A 363 -26.04 -15.29 5.57
CA ARG A 363 -25.66 -13.97 5.06
C ARG A 363 -24.55 -13.33 5.91
N ALA A 364 -24.54 -13.54 7.22
CA ALA A 364 -23.44 -13.12 8.07
C ALA A 364 -22.11 -13.81 7.68
N LYS A 365 -22.16 -15.12 7.38
CA LYS A 365 -21.01 -15.84 6.84
C LYS A 365 -20.55 -15.27 5.50
N ALA A 366 -21.47 -15.11 4.55
CA ALA A 366 -21.17 -14.54 3.23
C ALA A 366 -20.62 -13.11 3.31
N ALA A 367 -21.10 -12.29 4.25
CA ALA A 367 -20.60 -10.94 4.50
C ALA A 367 -19.15 -10.96 5.00
N GLY A 368 -18.81 -11.88 5.92
CA GLY A 368 -17.44 -12.06 6.38
C GLY A 368 -16.51 -12.58 5.29
N ASP A 369 -16.97 -13.53 4.46
CA ASP A 369 -16.21 -13.99 3.29
C ASP A 369 -16.01 -12.88 2.26
N GLY A 370 -17.04 -12.08 2.01
CA GLY A 370 -16.96 -10.89 1.15
C GLY A 370 -15.96 -9.87 1.68
N LEU A 371 -15.98 -9.60 2.99
CA LEU A 371 -15.04 -8.68 3.63
C LEU A 371 -13.59 -9.16 3.49
N ALA A 372 -13.34 -10.47 3.68
CA ALA A 372 -12.00 -11.04 3.52
C ALA A 372 -11.39 -10.79 2.13
N HIS A 373 -12.21 -10.85 1.08
CA HIS A 373 -11.75 -10.68 -0.31
C HIS A 373 -11.77 -9.22 -0.78
N GLN A 374 -12.69 -8.40 -0.26
CA GLN A 374 -12.96 -7.08 -0.82
C GLN A 374 -12.49 -5.91 0.04
N VAL A 375 -12.06 -6.11 1.30
CA VAL A 375 -11.69 -5.01 2.20
C VAL A 375 -10.66 -4.06 1.59
N SER A 376 -9.62 -4.59 0.94
CA SER A 376 -8.57 -3.81 0.30
C SER A 376 -9.14 -2.97 -0.86
N GLY A 377 -9.95 -3.59 -1.73
CA GLY A 377 -10.57 -2.89 -2.86
C GLY A 377 -11.55 -1.80 -2.42
N ILE A 378 -12.42 -2.09 -1.45
CA ILE A 378 -13.41 -1.15 -0.92
C ILE A 378 -12.72 0.04 -0.26
N THR A 379 -11.80 -0.22 0.67
CA THR A 379 -11.09 0.85 1.40
C THR A 379 -10.20 1.66 0.47
N GLY A 380 -9.55 1.05 -0.52
CA GLY A 380 -8.78 1.75 -1.54
C GLY A 380 -9.63 2.65 -2.43
N ASN A 381 -10.82 2.19 -2.85
CA ASN A 381 -11.76 2.99 -3.65
C ASN A 381 -12.32 4.19 -2.88
N ILE A 382 -12.74 3.97 -1.63
CA ILE A 382 -13.23 5.03 -0.75
C ILE A 382 -12.10 6.04 -0.48
N ALA A 383 -10.91 5.56 -0.11
CA ALA A 383 -9.76 6.42 0.16
C ALA A 383 -9.40 7.25 -1.07
N LEU A 384 -9.39 6.65 -2.27
CA LEU A 384 -9.13 7.40 -3.51
C LEU A 384 -10.17 8.49 -3.73
N GLY A 385 -11.47 8.16 -3.65
CA GLY A 385 -12.54 9.14 -3.86
C GLY A 385 -12.48 10.31 -2.88
N VAL A 386 -12.27 10.02 -1.59
CA VAL A 386 -12.11 11.04 -0.55
C VAL A 386 -10.85 11.88 -0.77
N LEU A 387 -9.71 11.27 -1.12
CA LEU A 387 -8.46 12.00 -1.39
C LEU A 387 -8.62 12.97 -2.56
N LEU A 388 -9.22 12.53 -3.68
CA LEU A 388 -9.45 13.39 -4.84
C LEU A 388 -10.37 14.56 -4.50
N ALA A 389 -11.50 14.31 -3.80
CA ALA A 389 -12.38 15.38 -3.36
C ALA A 389 -11.70 16.36 -2.39
N THR A 390 -10.87 15.84 -1.48
CA THR A 390 -10.15 16.66 -0.50
C THR A 390 -9.10 17.55 -1.16
N ILE A 391 -8.40 17.07 -2.20
CA ILE A 391 -7.47 17.89 -3.00
C ILE A 391 -8.20 19.09 -3.61
N ALA A 392 -9.36 18.85 -4.25
CA ALA A 392 -10.15 19.92 -4.84
C ALA A 392 -10.70 20.91 -3.79
N MET A 393 -11.17 20.40 -2.64
CA MET A 393 -11.63 21.24 -1.52
C MET A 393 -10.49 22.12 -0.98
N PHE A 394 -9.29 21.57 -0.81
CA PHE A 394 -8.13 22.32 -0.32
C PHE A 394 -7.74 23.45 -1.28
N GLY A 395 -7.85 23.23 -2.59
CA GLY A 395 -7.69 24.29 -3.60
C GLY A 395 -8.67 25.44 -3.39
N LYS A 396 -9.97 25.12 -3.35
CA LYS A 396 -11.04 26.11 -3.08
C LYS A 396 -10.83 26.85 -1.77
N PHE A 397 -10.46 26.14 -0.69
CA PHE A 397 -10.26 26.73 0.64
C PHE A 397 -9.06 27.68 0.70
N THR A 398 -7.94 27.31 0.07
CA THR A 398 -6.72 28.12 0.07
C THR A 398 -6.72 29.24 -0.98
N GLY A 399 -7.75 29.29 -1.83
CA GLY A 399 -7.78 30.16 -3.01
C GLY A 399 -6.73 29.79 -4.06
N THR A 400 -6.11 28.61 -3.95
CA THR A 400 -5.16 28.11 -4.95
C THR A 400 -5.93 27.41 -6.06
N ALA A 401 -5.42 27.46 -7.29
CA ALA A 401 -6.02 26.76 -8.44
C ALA A 401 -5.88 25.23 -8.38
N LEU A 402 -5.61 24.65 -7.20
CA LEU A 402 -5.40 23.22 -7.01
C LEU A 402 -6.68 22.45 -7.35
N ASP A 403 -6.59 21.61 -8.38
CA ASP A 403 -7.68 20.75 -8.83
C ASP A 403 -7.16 19.33 -9.09
N VAL A 404 -8.07 18.39 -9.24
CA VAL A 404 -7.77 17.00 -9.57
C VAL A 404 -7.56 16.87 -11.07
N ARG A 405 -6.37 16.42 -11.48
CA ARG A 405 -6.04 16.08 -12.87
C ARG A 405 -5.83 14.58 -12.99
N HIS A 406 -6.93 13.90 -13.32
CA HIS A 406 -6.97 12.46 -13.53
C HIS A 406 -7.29 12.19 -15.00
N ILE A 407 -6.41 11.47 -15.71
CA ILE A 407 -6.48 11.26 -17.17
C ILE A 407 -7.91 10.97 -17.67
N THR A 408 -8.58 9.93 -17.16
CA THR A 408 -9.90 9.52 -17.67
C THR A 408 -11.01 10.56 -17.40
N LEU A 409 -11.03 11.16 -16.21
CA LEU A 409 -11.99 12.23 -15.87
C LEU A 409 -11.72 13.47 -16.72
N SER A 410 -10.45 13.85 -16.85
CA SER A 410 -10.02 14.99 -17.65
C SER A 410 -10.31 14.78 -19.14
N THR A 411 -10.15 13.58 -19.68
CA THR A 411 -10.57 13.23 -21.04
C THR A 411 -12.07 13.39 -21.21
N GLY A 412 -12.89 12.87 -20.28
CA GLY A 412 -14.34 13.03 -20.32
C GLY A 412 -14.78 14.49 -20.28
N THR A 413 -14.20 15.29 -19.38
CA THR A 413 -14.46 16.75 -19.30
C THR A 413 -14.02 17.48 -20.57
N LEU A 414 -12.85 17.14 -21.14
CA LEU A 414 -12.39 17.73 -22.40
C LEU A 414 -13.34 17.37 -23.55
N THR A 415 -13.84 16.14 -23.62
CA THR A 415 -14.84 15.74 -24.62
C THR A 415 -16.10 16.59 -24.49
N LEU A 416 -16.66 16.72 -23.29
CA LEU A 416 -17.85 17.55 -23.05
C LEU A 416 -17.59 19.03 -23.40
N ALA A 417 -16.42 19.55 -23.08
CA ALA A 417 -16.03 20.93 -23.40
C ALA A 417 -15.92 21.16 -24.91
N CYS A 418 -15.28 20.24 -25.64
CA CYS A 418 -15.22 20.33 -27.09
C CYS A 418 -16.62 20.30 -27.72
N LEU A 419 -17.53 19.45 -27.22
CA LEU A 419 -18.90 19.34 -27.77
C LEU A 419 -19.77 20.57 -27.49
N ALA A 420 -19.55 21.25 -26.37
CA ALA A 420 -20.22 22.51 -26.06
C ALA A 420 -19.75 23.70 -26.92
N ARG A 421 -18.60 23.58 -27.61
CA ARG A 421 -18.12 24.58 -28.56
C ARG A 421 -18.74 24.40 -29.93
N ARG A 422 -18.62 25.45 -30.75
CA ARG A 422 -19.06 25.39 -32.15
C ARG A 422 -18.20 24.40 -32.96
N PRO A 423 -18.76 23.72 -33.97
CA PRO A 423 -18.04 22.71 -34.74
C PRO A 423 -16.74 23.18 -35.41
N ASP A 424 -16.66 24.47 -35.78
CA ASP A 424 -15.48 25.11 -36.37
C ASP A 424 -14.28 25.21 -35.41
N GLN A 425 -14.52 25.07 -34.10
CA GLN A 425 -13.51 25.25 -33.05
C GLN A 425 -13.02 23.92 -32.44
N LEU A 426 -13.56 22.79 -32.90
CA LEU A 426 -13.24 21.45 -32.38
C LEU A 426 -11.77 21.06 -32.54
N PHE A 427 -11.09 21.60 -33.55
CA PHE A 427 -9.71 21.29 -33.89
C PHE A 427 -8.77 22.49 -33.73
N GLY A 428 -9.11 23.42 -32.84
CA GLY A 428 -8.26 24.56 -32.51
C GLY A 428 -6.92 24.18 -31.89
N ALA A 429 -5.95 25.09 -31.97
CA ALA A 429 -4.62 24.90 -31.38
C ALA A 429 -4.68 24.72 -29.85
N ASP A 430 -5.64 25.36 -29.19
CA ASP A 430 -5.97 25.21 -27.77
C ASP A 430 -6.40 23.77 -27.42
N VAL A 431 -7.25 23.15 -28.23
CA VAL A 431 -7.66 21.74 -28.07
C VAL A 431 -6.46 20.81 -28.26
N ALA A 432 -5.60 21.08 -29.25
CA ALA A 432 -4.38 20.30 -29.45
C ALA A 432 -3.44 20.37 -28.23
N TRP A 433 -3.24 21.56 -27.66
CA TRP A 433 -2.47 21.73 -26.43
C TRP A 433 -3.13 21.06 -25.21
N ALA A 434 -4.47 21.12 -25.11
CA ALA A 434 -5.21 20.40 -24.09
C ALA A 434 -5.01 18.89 -24.19
N LEU A 435 -5.01 18.31 -25.40
CA LEU A 435 -4.73 16.89 -25.64
C LEU A 435 -3.31 16.50 -25.22
N VAL A 436 -2.30 17.33 -25.53
CA VAL A 436 -0.93 17.14 -25.02
C VAL A 436 -0.94 17.17 -23.49
N GLY A 437 -1.67 18.12 -22.90
CA GLY A 437 -1.91 18.19 -21.46
C GLY A 437 -2.49 16.89 -20.88
N ILE A 438 -3.54 16.34 -21.49
CA ILE A 438 -4.14 15.05 -21.08
C ILE A 438 -3.12 13.91 -21.16
N ALA A 439 -2.32 13.85 -22.22
CA ALA A 439 -1.27 12.83 -22.35
C ALA A 439 -0.22 12.95 -21.22
N CYS A 440 0.22 14.18 -20.91
CA CYS A 440 1.12 14.43 -19.78
C CYS A 440 0.48 14.12 -18.43
N ILE A 441 -0.81 14.45 -18.22
CA ILE A 441 -1.56 14.08 -17.02
C ILE A 441 -1.54 12.57 -16.84
N GLY A 442 -1.82 11.83 -17.92
CA GLY A 442 -1.67 10.39 -17.96
C GLY A 442 -0.31 9.95 -17.47
N LEU A 443 0.75 10.34 -18.17
CA LEU A 443 2.12 9.94 -17.84
C LEU A 443 2.46 10.19 -16.36
N LEU A 444 2.04 11.32 -15.80
CA LEU A 444 2.29 11.67 -14.39
C LEU A 444 1.42 10.86 -13.42
N ASN A 445 0.14 10.66 -13.71
CA ASN A 445 -0.74 9.80 -12.90
C ASN A 445 -0.18 8.37 -12.81
N PHE A 446 0.22 7.78 -13.95
CA PHE A 446 0.78 6.44 -14.03
C PHE A 446 2.18 6.39 -13.39
N GLY A 447 3.06 7.31 -13.79
CA GLY A 447 4.48 7.31 -13.43
C GLY A 447 4.76 7.58 -11.96
N VAL A 448 4.13 8.62 -11.38
CA VAL A 448 4.37 8.99 -9.97
C VAL A 448 3.96 7.85 -9.04
N GLY A 449 2.76 7.30 -9.25
CA GLY A 449 2.26 6.21 -8.41
C GLY A 449 3.10 4.94 -8.53
N PHE A 450 3.54 4.60 -9.75
CA PHE A 450 4.43 3.47 -10.01
C PHE A 450 5.79 3.63 -9.32
N VAL A 451 6.44 4.78 -9.51
CA VAL A 451 7.80 5.04 -9.00
C VAL A 451 7.81 5.03 -7.47
N ILE A 452 6.86 5.71 -6.82
CA ILE A 452 6.80 5.72 -5.35
C ILE A 452 6.57 4.31 -4.81
N SER A 453 5.62 3.56 -5.40
CA SER A 453 5.35 2.19 -4.99
C SER A 453 6.57 1.27 -5.17
N LEU A 454 7.25 1.37 -6.31
CA LEU A 454 8.46 0.60 -6.59
C LEU A 454 9.57 0.90 -5.57
N LEU A 455 9.83 2.18 -5.29
CA LEU A 455 10.86 2.59 -4.32
C LEU A 455 10.53 2.11 -2.91
N VAL A 456 9.26 2.22 -2.49
CA VAL A 456 8.80 1.73 -1.19
C VAL A 456 8.93 0.21 -1.10
N ALA A 457 8.54 -0.51 -2.16
CA ALA A 457 8.62 -1.96 -2.23
C ALA A 457 10.05 -2.49 -2.20
N MET A 458 10.96 -1.86 -2.95
CA MET A 458 12.39 -2.16 -2.94
C MET A 458 13.00 -1.90 -1.55
N ARG A 459 12.67 -0.76 -0.94
CA ARG A 459 13.18 -0.40 0.39
C ARG A 459 12.66 -1.36 1.47
N ALA A 460 11.40 -1.77 1.39
CA ALA A 460 10.81 -2.74 2.32
C ALA A 460 11.54 -4.11 2.29
N ARG A 461 12.11 -4.47 1.14
CA ARG A 461 12.88 -5.69 0.89
C ARG A 461 14.40 -5.53 1.06
N GLY A 462 14.88 -4.35 1.45
CA GLY A 462 16.32 -4.10 1.64
C GLY A 462 17.12 -3.99 0.33
N MET A 463 16.47 -3.81 -0.82
CA MET A 463 17.15 -3.60 -2.11
C MET A 463 17.73 -2.17 -2.20
N ARG A 464 18.85 -2.00 -2.92
CA ARG A 464 19.48 -0.68 -3.09
C ARG A 464 18.81 0.06 -4.25
N VAL A 465 18.60 1.38 -4.09
CA VAL A 465 17.99 2.24 -5.14
C VAL A 465 18.83 2.26 -6.43
N ARG A 466 20.15 2.08 -6.34
CA ARG A 466 21.05 2.00 -7.50
C ARG A 466 20.67 0.85 -8.45
N ASP A 467 20.10 -0.23 -7.93
CA ASP A 467 19.63 -1.38 -8.72
C ASP A 467 18.45 -0.99 -9.63
N CYS A 468 17.67 0.02 -9.23
CA CYS A 468 16.55 0.54 -10.01
C CYS A 468 17.01 1.29 -11.28
N GLY A 469 18.08 2.09 -11.18
CA GLY A 469 18.56 2.91 -12.29
C GLY A 469 19.20 2.13 -13.43
N TRP A 470 19.81 0.97 -13.17
CA TRP A 470 20.29 0.07 -14.22
C TRP A 470 19.13 -0.60 -14.96
N MET A 471 18.10 -1.00 -14.21
CA MET A 471 16.93 -1.67 -14.74
C MET A 471 16.03 -0.76 -15.59
N VAL A 472 15.75 0.47 -15.16
CA VAL A 472 14.99 1.43 -15.98
C VAL A 472 15.69 1.65 -17.33
N ARG A 473 17.03 1.71 -17.33
CA ARG A 473 17.81 1.78 -18.57
C ARG A 473 17.69 0.51 -19.41
N GLY A 474 17.72 -0.66 -18.79
CA GLY A 474 17.51 -1.95 -19.46
C GLY A 474 16.12 -2.04 -20.10
N LEU A 475 15.06 -1.67 -19.37
CA LEU A 475 13.69 -1.62 -19.85
C LEU A 475 13.55 -0.68 -21.05
N VAL A 476 14.03 0.56 -20.93
CA VAL A 476 13.98 1.54 -22.03
C VAL A 476 14.72 1.01 -23.25
N ARG A 477 15.91 0.44 -23.06
CA ARG A 477 16.68 -0.17 -24.16
C ARG A 477 15.91 -1.32 -24.83
N ASP A 478 15.34 -2.23 -24.05
CA ASP A 478 14.63 -3.41 -24.56
C ASP A 478 13.31 -3.01 -25.26
N THR A 479 12.60 -1.99 -24.74
CA THR A 479 11.41 -1.40 -25.39
C THR A 479 11.75 -0.68 -26.70
N LEU A 480 12.88 0.02 -26.76
CA LEU A 480 13.36 0.68 -27.98
C LEU A 480 13.86 -0.34 -29.02
N ALA A 481 14.39 -1.48 -28.57
CA ALA A 481 14.90 -2.54 -29.45
C ALA A 481 13.80 -3.39 -30.08
N ASP A 482 12.75 -3.75 -29.32
CA ASP A 482 11.59 -4.50 -29.83
C ASP A 482 10.30 -4.01 -29.16
N PRO A 483 9.60 -3.00 -29.74
CA PRO A 483 8.41 -2.42 -29.13
C PRO A 483 7.15 -3.29 -29.29
N LEU A 484 7.13 -4.20 -30.27
CA LEU A 484 5.94 -4.99 -30.62
C LEU A 484 5.43 -5.86 -29.45
N PRO A 485 6.29 -6.59 -28.70
CA PRO A 485 5.89 -7.33 -27.49
C PRO A 485 5.31 -6.47 -26.36
N PHE A 486 5.67 -5.17 -26.30
CA PHE A 486 5.18 -4.24 -25.28
C PHE A 486 3.80 -3.68 -25.61
N ILE A 487 3.43 -3.66 -26.90
CA ILE A 487 2.16 -3.09 -27.37
C ILE A 487 1.12 -4.19 -27.60
N PHE A 488 1.51 -5.30 -28.25
CA PHE A 488 0.59 -6.36 -28.65
C PHE A 488 0.97 -7.72 -28.05
N PRO A 489 -0.01 -8.61 -27.84
CA PRO A 489 0.25 -10.01 -27.50
C PRO A 489 0.82 -10.75 -28.71
N VAL A 490 2.10 -10.58 -28.97
CA VAL A 490 2.83 -11.37 -29.96
C VAL A 490 3.03 -12.77 -29.38
N LYS A 491 2.55 -13.81 -30.07
CA LYS A 491 2.95 -15.19 -29.77
C LYS A 491 4.41 -15.32 -30.16
N ARG A 492 5.30 -15.60 -29.20
CA ARG A 492 6.56 -16.28 -29.49
C ARG A 492 6.42 -17.72 -29.08
#